data_AF-A0A7I9XRC6-F1
#
_entry.id   AF-A0A7I9XRC6-F1
#
_cell.length_a   1.000
_cell.length_b   1.000
_cell.length_c   1.000
_cell.angle_alpha   90.00
_cell.angle_beta   90.00
_cell.angle_gamma   90.00
#
_symmetry.space_group_name_H-M   'P 1'
#
loop_
_entity.id
_entity.type
_entity.pdbx_description
1 polymer ?
#
loop_
_entity_poly.entity_id
_entity_poly.type
_entity_poly.pdbx_seq_one_letter_code
_entity_poly.pdbx_strand_id
1 'polypeptide(L)'
;MSEQITAGVAGGAPASGPLHGVRVVDLTTMVMGPYCTQIMADMGADVIKVEPPEGDATRYISAGPAPDMSGVFVNVNRGKRGIVLDLRTAEGKAAMTALIAGADVFIHSMRAKAITKLGLGYDEVAAINPRSSTPTATATPAADPTATARPTTTPSKPNADYPRCNSSSPAGPTTWAPSWPTRSPG
;
A
#
# COMPACT_ATOMS: atom_id res chain seq x y z
N MET A 1 12.49 -33.76 7.27
CA MET A 1 11.47 -33.22 6.35
C MET A 1 11.53 -31.71 6.48
N SER A 2 12.60 -31.07 6.01
CA SER A 2 13.05 -30.90 4.62
C SER A 2 12.21 -29.87 3.89
N GLU A 3 12.81 -28.68 3.76
CA GLU A 3 12.72 -27.66 2.70
C GLU A 3 11.37 -27.44 2.00
N GLN A 4 10.85 -26.22 2.13
CA GLN A 4 10.19 -25.53 1.01
C GLN A 4 10.69 -24.09 0.92
N ILE A 5 11.79 -23.93 0.19
CA ILE A 5 12.19 -22.66 -0.44
C ILE A 5 11.34 -22.56 -1.71
N THR A 6 10.25 -21.81 -1.69
CA THR A 6 9.41 -21.64 -2.89
C THR A 6 9.70 -20.29 -3.54
N ALA A 7 10.42 -20.39 -4.65
CA ALA A 7 10.45 -19.50 -5.82
C ALA A 7 10.66 -17.99 -5.57
N GLY A 8 11.94 -17.60 -5.49
CA GLY A 8 12.33 -16.25 -5.91
C GLY A 8 12.12 -16.10 -7.42
N VAL A 9 11.29 -15.15 -7.83
CA VAL A 9 11.30 -14.63 -9.20
C VAL A 9 12.71 -14.07 -9.45
N ALA A 10 13.40 -14.66 -10.42
CA ALA A 10 14.71 -14.24 -10.88
C ALA A 10 14.71 -12.75 -11.28
N GLY A 11 15.82 -12.08 -10.95
CA GLY A 11 15.99 -10.63 -10.97
C GLY A 11 15.44 -9.93 -12.21
N GLY A 12 14.63 -8.91 -11.97
CA GLY A 12 14.27 -7.92 -12.98
C GLY A 12 15.50 -7.18 -13.50
N ALA A 13 15.39 -6.68 -14.73
CA ALA A 13 16.39 -5.88 -15.44
C ALA A 13 17.09 -4.84 -14.53
N PRO A 14 18.35 -4.43 -14.82
CA PRO A 14 19.01 -3.36 -14.06
C PRO A 14 18.05 -2.16 -13.99
N ALA A 15 17.67 -1.80 -12.78
CA ALA A 15 16.49 -0.98 -12.51
C ALA A 15 16.70 0.48 -12.96
N SER A 16 16.67 0.75 -14.26
CA SER A 16 16.77 2.11 -14.78
C SER A 16 15.52 2.91 -14.41
N GLY A 17 15.69 4.11 -13.88
CA GLY A 17 14.56 4.98 -13.56
C GLY A 17 14.94 6.07 -12.55
N PRO A 18 14.04 7.02 -12.28
CA PRO A 18 14.32 8.16 -11.40
C PRO A 18 14.57 7.74 -9.94
N LEU A 19 14.15 6.54 -9.52
CA LEU A 19 14.41 6.00 -8.19
C LEU A 19 15.47 4.88 -8.17
N HIS A 20 16.28 4.76 -9.23
CA HIS A 20 17.37 3.79 -9.24
C HIS A 20 18.32 4.01 -8.05
N GLY A 21 18.65 2.92 -7.36
CA GLY A 21 19.51 2.93 -6.17
C GLY A 21 18.79 3.26 -4.86
N VAL A 22 17.50 3.62 -4.90
CA VAL A 22 16.68 3.81 -3.69
C VAL A 22 16.18 2.46 -3.20
N ARG A 23 16.42 2.16 -1.92
CA ARG A 23 15.90 0.96 -1.26
C ARG A 23 14.69 1.26 -0.40
N VAL A 24 13.57 0.58 -0.64
CA VAL A 24 12.30 0.78 0.06
C VAL A 24 11.95 -0.48 0.85
N VAL A 25 11.61 -0.33 2.13
CA VAL A 25 11.02 -1.40 2.94
C VAL A 25 9.53 -1.12 3.11
N ASP A 26 8.71 -2.05 2.65
CA ASP A 26 7.26 -1.96 2.59
C ASP A 26 6.61 -2.92 3.61
N LEU A 27 6.11 -2.37 4.72
CA LEU A 27 5.27 -3.02 5.73
C LEU A 27 3.80 -2.58 5.60
N THR A 28 3.38 -2.22 4.39
CA THR A 28 1.97 -1.91 4.13
C THR A 28 1.17 -3.17 3.83
N THR A 29 -0.15 -3.04 3.94
CA THR A 29 -1.11 -4.10 3.62
C THR A 29 -2.25 -3.57 2.77
N MET A 30 -3.06 -4.47 2.23
CA MET A 30 -4.20 -4.14 1.37
C MET A 30 -3.75 -3.51 0.04
N VAL A 31 -4.45 -2.49 -0.47
CA VAL A 31 -4.28 -2.04 -1.86
C VAL A 31 -3.45 -0.77 -1.95
N MET A 32 -3.79 0.27 -1.18
CA MET A 32 -3.21 1.61 -1.39
C MET A 32 -1.72 1.71 -1.03
N GLY A 33 -1.32 1.09 0.07
CA GLY A 33 0.10 1.03 0.45
C GLY A 33 0.94 0.28 -0.58
N PRO A 34 0.56 -0.96 -0.93
CA PRO A 34 1.26 -1.71 -1.96
C PRO A 34 1.23 -1.04 -3.34
N TYR A 35 0.16 -0.33 -3.69
CA TYR A 35 0.11 0.42 -4.94
C TYR A 35 1.14 1.57 -4.98
N CYS A 36 1.29 2.31 -3.87
CA CYS A 36 2.31 3.35 -3.75
C CYS A 36 3.72 2.78 -3.94
N THR A 37 4.05 1.70 -3.22
CA THR A 37 5.38 1.08 -3.30
C THR A 37 5.61 0.37 -4.63
N GLN A 38 4.55 -0.09 -5.30
CA GLN A 38 4.65 -0.59 -6.67
C GLN A 38 5.03 0.51 -7.66
N ILE A 39 4.45 1.71 -7.54
CA ILE A 39 4.85 2.84 -8.37
C ILE A 39 6.35 3.16 -8.16
N MET A 40 6.84 3.07 -6.92
CA MET A 40 8.27 3.24 -6.64
C MET A 40 9.13 2.16 -7.31
N ALA A 41 8.69 0.89 -7.28
CA ALA A 41 9.35 -0.21 -7.97
C ALA A 41 9.36 0.00 -9.50
N ASP A 42 8.22 0.42 -10.08
CA ASP A 42 8.08 0.74 -11.50
C ASP A 42 9.01 1.91 -11.90
N MET A 43 9.35 2.80 -10.96
CA MET A 43 10.32 3.91 -11.13
C MET A 43 11.79 3.49 -10.89
N GLY A 44 12.06 2.21 -10.63
CA GLY A 44 13.41 1.66 -10.48
C GLY A 44 13.90 1.51 -9.03
N ALA A 45 13.05 1.70 -8.03
CA ALA A 45 13.43 1.46 -6.64
C ALA A 45 13.52 -0.06 -6.34
N ASP A 46 14.44 -0.43 -5.44
CA ASP A 46 14.51 -1.79 -4.88
C ASP A 46 13.53 -1.90 -3.71
N VAL A 47 12.34 -2.47 -3.97
CA VAL A 47 11.26 -2.56 -3.00
C VAL A 47 11.20 -3.94 -2.38
N ILE A 48 11.36 -4.00 -1.05
CA ILE A 48 11.24 -5.21 -0.24
C ILE A 48 9.90 -5.17 0.49
N LYS A 49 8.98 -6.04 0.09
CA LYS A 49 7.69 -6.23 0.77
C LYS A 49 7.88 -7.21 1.94
N VAL A 50 7.56 -6.76 3.14
CA VAL A 50 7.55 -7.61 4.34
C VAL A 50 6.12 -8.08 4.60
N GLU A 51 5.96 -9.37 4.80
CA GLU A 51 4.68 -10.03 5.06
C GLU A 51 4.73 -10.88 6.32
N PRO A 52 3.61 -11.01 7.05
CA PRO A 52 3.53 -11.96 8.16
C PRO A 52 3.53 -13.41 7.63
N PRO A 53 3.74 -14.43 8.49
CA PRO A 53 3.70 -15.84 8.10
C PRO A 53 2.43 -16.27 7.37
N GLU A 54 1.31 -15.62 7.69
CA GLU A 54 0.02 -15.85 7.08
C GLU A 54 -0.16 -15.14 5.72
N GLY A 55 0.82 -14.33 5.29
CA GLY A 55 0.77 -13.53 4.07
C GLY A 55 -0.11 -12.27 4.18
N ASP A 56 0.01 -11.39 3.19
CA ASP A 56 -0.92 -10.27 3.03
C ASP A 56 -2.33 -10.78 2.71
N ALA A 57 -3.36 -10.19 3.32
CA ALA A 57 -4.75 -10.53 3.06
C ALA A 57 -5.11 -10.46 1.56
N THR A 58 -4.48 -9.54 0.81
CA THR A 58 -4.69 -9.43 -0.64
C THR A 58 -4.34 -10.69 -1.39
N ARG A 59 -3.44 -11.57 -0.92
CA ARG A 59 -3.11 -12.86 -1.54
C ARG A 59 -4.33 -13.78 -1.75
N TYR A 60 -5.39 -13.54 -1.00
CA TYR A 60 -6.61 -14.35 -0.97
C TYR A 60 -7.85 -13.62 -1.53
N ILE A 61 -7.70 -12.34 -1.88
CA ILE A 61 -8.81 -11.52 -2.42
C ILE A 61 -8.88 -11.73 -3.93
N SER A 62 -9.84 -12.55 -4.37
CA SER A 62 -10.12 -12.97 -5.75
C SER A 62 -9.33 -14.18 -6.23
N ALA A 63 -9.84 -14.81 -7.30
CA ALA A 63 -9.07 -15.77 -8.08
C ALA A 63 -7.82 -15.08 -8.66
N GLY A 64 -6.78 -15.87 -8.90
CA GLY A 64 -5.53 -15.42 -9.48
C GLY A 64 -4.84 -16.54 -10.25
N PRO A 65 -3.71 -16.25 -10.90
CA PRO A 65 -2.98 -17.21 -11.73
C PRO A 65 -2.45 -18.43 -10.98
N ALA A 66 -2.30 -18.35 -9.65
CA ALA A 66 -1.81 -19.45 -8.81
C ALA A 66 -2.36 -19.33 -7.38
N PRO A 67 -2.29 -20.40 -6.57
CA PRO A 67 -2.53 -20.31 -5.12
C PRO A 67 -1.70 -19.18 -4.49
N ASP A 68 -2.29 -18.45 -3.55
CA ASP A 68 -1.70 -17.32 -2.82
C ASP A 68 -1.19 -16.14 -3.69
N MET A 69 -1.61 -16.12 -4.95
CA MET A 69 -1.29 -15.11 -5.95
C MET A 69 -2.57 -14.56 -6.56
N SER A 70 -3.48 -14.03 -5.74
CA SER A 70 -4.72 -13.43 -6.24
C SER A 70 -4.46 -12.35 -7.30
N GLY A 71 -5.47 -12.11 -8.14
CA GLY A 71 -5.43 -11.01 -9.11
C GLY A 71 -5.16 -9.65 -8.45
N VAL A 72 -5.69 -9.40 -7.25
CA VAL A 72 -5.41 -8.17 -6.51
C VAL A 72 -3.94 -8.10 -6.12
N PHE A 73 -3.40 -9.16 -5.50
CA PHE A 73 -2.03 -9.19 -5.00
C PHE A 73 -1.01 -8.99 -6.12
N VAL A 74 -1.18 -9.70 -7.25
CA VAL A 74 -0.28 -9.60 -8.40
C VAL A 74 -0.28 -8.20 -9.01
N ASN A 75 -1.43 -7.52 -9.01
CA ASN A 75 -1.57 -6.18 -9.60
C ASN A 75 -0.98 -5.04 -8.76
N VAL A 76 -0.80 -5.25 -7.45
CA VAL A 76 -0.25 -4.22 -6.53
C VAL A 76 1.10 -4.60 -5.92
N ASN A 77 1.68 -5.75 -6.28
CA ASN A 77 2.99 -6.20 -5.79
C ASN A 77 3.99 -6.62 -6.87
N ARG A 78 3.72 -6.31 -8.16
CA ARG A 78 4.73 -6.57 -9.21
C ARG A 78 5.98 -5.73 -8.97
N GLY A 79 7.13 -6.25 -9.42
CA GLY A 79 8.43 -5.57 -9.30
C GLY A 79 9.03 -5.59 -7.89
N LYS A 80 8.33 -6.13 -6.88
CA LYS A 80 8.81 -6.18 -5.49
C LYS A 80 9.42 -7.53 -5.15
N ARG A 81 10.35 -7.53 -4.18
CA ARG A 81 10.88 -8.73 -3.54
C ARG A 81 10.14 -8.98 -2.23
N GLY A 82 9.36 -10.05 -2.18
CA GLY A 82 8.62 -10.44 -0.98
C GLY A 82 9.49 -11.25 -0.01
N ILE A 83 9.40 -10.92 1.28
CA ILE A 83 9.95 -11.74 2.37
C ILE A 83 8.90 -11.93 3.46
N VAL A 84 8.97 -13.08 4.13
CA VAL A 84 8.09 -13.39 5.25
C VAL A 84 8.86 -13.21 6.55
N LEU A 85 8.36 -12.37 7.45
CA LEU A 85 8.93 -12.14 8.78
C LEU A 85 7.83 -12.19 9.86
N ASP A 86 8.03 -13.00 10.89
CA ASP A 86 7.20 -12.93 12.09
C ASP A 86 7.72 -11.86 13.05
N LEU A 87 7.13 -10.67 13.02
CA LEU A 87 7.52 -9.55 13.89
C LEU A 87 7.14 -9.74 15.37
N ARG A 88 6.53 -10.87 15.74
CA ARG A 88 6.29 -11.25 17.13
C ARG A 88 7.52 -11.88 17.77
N THR A 89 8.43 -12.45 16.97
CA THR A 89 9.66 -13.10 17.47
C THR A 89 10.82 -12.12 17.56
N ALA A 90 11.84 -12.47 18.35
CA ALA A 90 13.05 -11.65 18.47
C ALA A 90 13.83 -11.63 17.16
N GLU A 91 13.89 -12.77 16.47
CA GLU A 91 14.59 -12.97 15.21
C GLU A 91 13.95 -12.16 14.09
N GLY A 92 12.60 -12.16 13.99
CA GLY A 92 11.89 -11.38 12.98
C GLY A 92 12.05 -9.88 13.19
N LYS A 93 12.06 -9.42 14.46
CA LYS A 93 12.38 -8.02 14.78
C LYS A 93 13.81 -7.66 14.43
N ALA A 94 14.78 -8.51 14.75
CA ALA A 94 16.19 -8.27 14.41
C ALA A 94 16.40 -8.19 12.88
N ALA A 95 15.77 -9.09 12.12
CA ALA A 95 15.80 -9.06 10.67
C ALA A 95 15.17 -7.76 10.11
N MET A 96 14.03 -7.34 10.66
CA MET A 96 13.37 -6.08 10.28
C MET A 96 14.26 -4.86 10.55
N THR A 97 14.89 -4.79 11.72
CA THR A 97 15.85 -3.73 12.06
C THR A 97 17.01 -3.69 11.07
N ALA A 98 17.56 -4.84 10.69
CA ALA A 98 18.63 -4.92 9.70
C ALA A 98 18.20 -4.43 8.31
N LEU A 99 16.95 -4.69 7.91
CA LEU A 99 16.40 -4.17 6.66
C LEU A 99 16.25 -2.65 6.69
N ILE A 100 15.71 -2.10 7.78
CA ILE A 100 15.49 -0.67 7.96
C ILE A 100 16.83 0.09 7.99
N ALA A 101 17.85 -0.47 8.63
CA ALA A 101 19.19 0.12 8.68
C ALA A 101 19.80 0.34 7.29
N GLY A 102 19.46 -0.52 6.32
CA GLY A 102 19.92 -0.42 4.94
C GLY A 102 18.96 0.27 3.97
N ALA A 103 17.78 0.70 4.42
CA ALA A 103 16.75 1.29 3.56
C ALA A 103 16.92 2.81 3.42
N ASP A 104 16.42 3.39 2.33
CA ASP A 104 16.28 4.85 2.20
C ASP A 104 14.85 5.31 2.51
N VAL A 105 13.87 4.40 2.39
CA VAL A 105 12.46 4.69 2.71
C VAL A 105 11.85 3.52 3.45
N PHE A 106 11.14 3.81 4.55
CA PHE A 106 10.31 2.85 5.28
C PHE A 106 8.84 3.26 5.22
N ILE A 107 7.96 2.36 4.78
CA ILE A 107 6.53 2.63 4.60
C ILE A 107 5.72 1.58 5.36
N HIS A 108 4.75 2.01 6.18
CA HIS A 108 3.81 1.11 6.86
C HIS A 108 2.38 1.65 6.81
N SER A 109 1.39 0.75 6.86
CA SER A 109 -0.04 1.11 6.98
C SER A 109 -0.63 0.74 8.36
N MET A 110 0.22 0.36 9.32
CA MET A 110 -0.19 -0.03 10.67
C MET A 110 -0.68 1.16 11.50
N ARG A 111 -1.64 0.92 12.39
CA ARG A 111 -2.10 1.91 13.39
C ARG A 111 -0.94 2.29 14.32
N ALA A 112 -0.87 3.57 14.73
CA ALA A 112 0.20 4.11 15.58
C ALA A 112 0.51 3.22 16.81
N LYS A 113 -0.51 2.86 17.59
CA LYS A 113 -0.33 1.98 18.76
C LYS A 113 0.31 0.62 18.43
N ALA A 114 -0.02 0.05 17.26
CA ALA A 114 0.48 -1.24 16.85
C ALA A 114 1.94 -1.16 16.38
N ILE A 115 2.30 -0.15 15.59
CA ILE A 115 3.67 0.01 15.08
C ILE A 115 4.66 0.38 16.20
N THR A 116 4.25 1.24 17.15
CA THR A 116 5.07 1.56 18.33
C THR A 116 5.25 0.34 19.24
N LYS A 117 4.23 -0.52 19.40
CA LYS A 117 4.37 -1.78 20.16
C LYS A 117 5.40 -2.73 19.53
N LEU A 118 5.61 -2.64 18.22
CA LEU A 118 6.63 -3.40 17.51
C LEU A 118 8.03 -2.76 17.59
N GLY A 119 8.15 -1.55 18.15
CA GLY A 119 9.41 -0.79 18.19
C GLY A 119 9.80 -0.23 16.82
N LEU A 120 8.82 0.03 15.96
CA LEU A 120 8.99 0.53 14.59
C LEU A 120 8.29 1.88 14.39
N GLY A 121 8.07 2.62 15.48
CA GLY A 121 7.58 3.99 15.40
C GLY A 121 8.62 4.91 14.78
N TYR A 122 8.22 6.16 14.53
CA TYR A 122 9.08 7.11 13.85
C TYR A 122 10.41 7.32 14.58
N ASP A 123 10.38 7.53 15.89
CA ASP A 123 11.59 7.77 16.69
C ASP A 123 12.53 6.55 16.70
N GLU A 124 11.97 5.34 16.81
CA GLU A 124 12.76 4.11 16.76
C GLU A 124 13.39 3.90 15.37
N VAL A 125 12.64 4.14 14.30
CA VAL A 125 13.14 4.03 12.92
C VAL A 125 14.21 5.08 12.63
N ALA A 126 14.01 6.33 13.08
CA ALA A 126 14.98 7.40 12.93
C ALA A 126 16.27 7.12 13.72
N ALA A 127 16.17 6.47 14.88
CA ALA A 127 17.33 6.03 15.64
C ALA A 127 18.12 4.90 14.95
N ILE A 128 17.43 3.98 14.26
CA ILE A 128 18.06 2.91 13.47
C ILE A 128 18.72 3.47 12.20
N ASN A 129 18.04 4.41 11.54
CA ASN A 129 18.48 4.97 10.27
C ASN A 129 18.06 6.44 10.14
N PRO A 130 18.97 7.39 10.42
CA PRO A 130 18.67 8.82 10.30
C PRO A 130 18.29 9.25 8.88
N ARG A 131 18.74 8.50 7.85
CA ARG A 131 18.51 8.82 6.43
C ARG A 131 17.10 8.46 5.95
N SER A 132 16.41 7.52 6.60
CA SER A 132 15.14 6.98 6.12
C SER A 132 13.90 7.80 6.49
N SER A 133 14.09 8.97 7.13
CA SER A 133 13.02 9.77 7.70
C SER A 133 12.17 10.46 6.62
N THR A 134 11.11 9.76 6.20
CA THR A 134 9.92 10.38 5.58
C THR A 134 8.82 10.42 6.65
N PRO A 135 8.19 11.57 6.95
CA PRO A 135 7.08 11.62 7.89
C PRO A 135 5.92 10.78 7.36
N THR A 136 5.38 9.91 8.21
CA THR A 136 4.29 8.97 7.91
C THR A 136 3.12 9.68 7.24
N ALA A 137 2.80 9.32 5.99
CA ALA A 137 1.53 9.66 5.35
C ALA A 137 0.40 8.84 5.97
N THR A 138 0.06 9.12 7.23
CA THR A 138 -1.15 8.60 7.85
C THR A 138 -2.29 9.48 7.33
N ALA A 139 -3.18 8.93 6.52
CA ALA A 139 -4.47 9.56 6.23
C ALA A 139 -5.34 9.54 7.49
N THR A 140 -4.99 10.35 8.49
CA THR A 140 -5.88 10.71 9.59
C THR A 140 -6.10 12.22 9.44
N PRO A 141 -7.32 12.71 9.16
CA PRO A 141 -7.59 14.13 9.34
C PRO A 141 -7.26 14.45 10.80
N ALA A 142 -6.44 15.48 11.03
CA ALA A 142 -6.07 15.94 12.35
C ALA A 142 -7.35 16.10 13.19
N ALA A 143 -7.39 15.44 14.35
CA ALA A 143 -8.51 15.59 15.27
C ALA A 143 -8.59 17.06 15.70
N ASP A 144 -9.68 17.73 15.35
CA ASP A 144 -9.99 19.07 15.79
C ASP A 144 -10.10 19.07 17.33
N PRO A 145 -9.29 19.87 18.06
CA PRO A 145 -9.30 19.91 19.52
C PRO A 145 -10.60 20.47 20.11
N THR A 146 -11.59 20.86 19.30
CA THR A 146 -12.89 21.35 19.76
C THR A 146 -13.97 20.26 19.87
N ALA A 147 -13.66 18.99 19.54
CA ALA A 147 -14.65 17.90 19.52
C ALA A 147 -15.02 17.38 20.93
N THR A 148 -15.66 18.22 21.75
CA THR A 148 -16.38 17.79 22.95
C THR A 148 -17.86 17.61 22.62
N ALA A 149 -18.24 16.47 22.06
CA ALA A 149 -19.59 15.93 22.12
C ALA A 149 -19.66 14.54 21.45
N ARG A 150 -20.33 13.60 22.11
CA ARG A 150 -20.75 12.31 21.56
C ARG A 150 -21.74 12.56 20.41
N PRO A 151 -21.49 12.16 19.15
CA PRO A 151 -22.44 12.43 18.09
C PRO A 151 -23.52 11.34 18.07
N THR A 152 -24.61 11.57 18.79
CA THR A 152 -25.94 11.20 18.28
C THR A 152 -26.36 12.27 17.29
N THR A 153 -26.32 11.98 15.99
CA THR A 153 -26.88 12.87 14.97
C THR A 153 -27.55 12.07 13.85
N THR A 154 -28.87 12.24 13.84
CA THR A 154 -29.83 12.22 12.74
C THR A 154 -29.23 12.44 11.35
N PRO A 155 -29.71 11.75 10.28
CA PRO A 155 -29.19 11.95 8.94
C PRO A 155 -29.53 13.36 8.43
N SER A 156 -28.51 14.20 8.26
CA SER A 156 -28.58 15.45 7.52
C SER A 156 -28.51 15.17 6.00
N LYS A 157 -29.24 15.99 5.24
CA LYS A 157 -29.52 15.82 3.80
C LYS A 157 -28.24 15.69 2.95
N PRO A 158 -28.27 14.89 1.86
CA PRO A 158 -27.14 14.77 0.94
C PRO A 158 -26.89 16.07 0.18
N ASN A 159 -25.63 16.50 0.17
CA ASN A 159 -25.11 17.61 -0.63
C ASN A 159 -25.08 17.19 -2.12
N ALA A 160 -25.57 18.04 -3.02
CA ALA A 160 -26.00 17.67 -4.37
C ALA A 160 -24.88 17.60 -5.45
N ASP A 161 -23.61 17.81 -5.09
CA ASP A 161 -22.55 18.05 -6.09
C ASP A 161 -21.51 16.92 -6.26
N TYR A 162 -21.83 15.69 -5.86
CA TYR A 162 -21.04 14.53 -6.25
C TYR A 162 -21.86 13.60 -7.16
N PRO A 163 -21.53 13.46 -8.45
CA PRO A 163 -22.12 12.41 -9.27
C PRO A 163 -21.68 11.05 -8.69
N ARG A 164 -22.66 10.30 -8.16
CA ARG A 164 -22.50 8.92 -7.71
C ARG A 164 -22.04 8.05 -8.89
N CYS A 165 -20.75 7.74 -8.92
CA CYS A 165 -20.20 6.71 -9.80
C CYS A 165 -20.46 5.31 -9.24
N ASN A 166 -21.72 4.96 -9.00
CA ASN A 166 -22.13 3.57 -8.77
C ASN A 166 -23.33 3.24 -9.65
N SER A 167 -23.05 2.75 -10.85
CA SER A 167 -24.05 2.24 -11.77
C SER A 167 -24.66 0.96 -11.22
N SER A 168 -25.79 1.10 -10.53
CA SER A 168 -26.81 0.06 -10.48
C SER A 168 -28.14 0.74 -10.79
N SER A 169 -28.50 0.78 -12.06
CA SER A 169 -29.87 1.02 -12.49
C SER A 169 -30.25 0.02 -13.59
N PRO A 170 -31.47 -0.52 -13.54
CA PRO A 170 -31.92 -1.59 -14.42
C PRO A 170 -32.28 -1.05 -15.82
N ALA A 171 -32.32 -1.98 -16.76
CA ALA A 171 -32.49 -1.81 -18.20
C ALA A 171 -33.56 -0.79 -18.64
N GLY A 172 -33.18 0.05 -19.62
CA GLY A 172 -34.05 0.82 -20.51
C GLY A 172 -33.21 1.36 -21.68
N PRO A 173 -33.70 1.37 -22.94
CA PRO A 173 -32.88 1.73 -24.08
C PRO A 173 -32.87 3.25 -24.23
N THR A 174 -31.75 3.90 -23.90
CA THR A 174 -31.54 5.31 -24.23
C THR A 174 -30.38 5.43 -25.19
N THR A 175 -30.69 5.68 -26.45
CA THR A 175 -29.75 6.00 -27.53
C THR A 175 -28.84 7.15 -27.12
N TRP A 176 -27.54 6.90 -27.05
CA TRP A 176 -26.52 7.91 -26.80
C TRP A 176 -26.11 8.56 -28.13
N ALA A 177 -26.48 9.81 -28.34
CA ALA A 177 -25.86 10.67 -29.35
C ALA A 177 -24.87 11.62 -28.64
N PRO A 178 -23.57 11.62 -28.99
CA PRO A 178 -22.62 12.55 -28.40
C PRO A 178 -22.76 13.93 -29.06
N SER A 179 -23.26 14.91 -28.31
CA SER A 179 -23.23 16.32 -28.71
C SER A 179 -21.83 16.88 -28.48
N TRP A 180 -20.99 16.87 -29.52
CA TRP A 180 -19.77 17.67 -29.56
C TRP A 180 -20.12 19.12 -29.93
N PRO A 181 -19.50 20.14 -29.30
CA PRO A 181 -19.67 21.52 -29.73
C PRO A 181 -19.02 21.70 -31.10
N THR A 182 -19.82 21.99 -32.12
CA THR A 182 -19.34 22.38 -33.45
C THR A 182 -18.71 23.77 -33.37
N ARG A 183 -17.44 23.87 -33.74
CA ARG A 183 -16.78 25.15 -34.04
C ARG A 183 -17.42 25.69 -35.33
N SER A 184 -18.01 26.88 -35.28
CA SER A 184 -18.49 27.58 -36.47
C SER A 184 -17.29 27.93 -37.38
N PRO A 185 -17.38 27.74 -38.70
CA PRO A 185 -16.35 28.22 -39.63
C PRO A 185 -16.57 29.70 -39.95
N GLY A 186 -15.45 30.43 -40.06
CA GLY A 186 -15.34 31.64 -40.86
C GLY A 186 -14.92 31.31 -42.28
#